data_AF-A0A2V9ZM79-F1
#
_entry.id   AF-A0A2V9ZM79-F1
#
_cell.length_a   1.000
_cell.length_b   1.000
_cell.length_c   1.000
_cell.angle_alpha   90.00
_cell.angle_beta   90.00
_cell.angle_gamma   90.00
#
_symmetry.space_group_name_H-M   'P 1'
#
loop_
_entity.id
_entity.type
_entity.pdbx_description
1 polymer ?
#
loop_
_entity_poly.entity_id
_entity_poly.type
_entity_poly.pdbx_seq_one_letter_code
_entity_poly.pdbx_strand_id
1 'polypeptide(L)'
;MNLPRNESHEKNLKAAEAEFKTQGALIEKEKAEVRARSEEDEKALAEWRAKRGELRTGIPAQPLEHYDRILPARKTALAEAIAQKCSACNVMLRPQKYDEIRSNSQIMICDSCSRFLFYDPSHEPPPAPPKPTRKRKSKSESTDGVEGEAALDTDQPSISP
;
A
#
# COMPACT_ATOMS: atom_id res chain seq x y z
N MET A 1 36.04 -35.12 54.88
CA MET A 1 36.79 -34.17 54.02
C MET A 1 35.82 -33.50 53.06
N ASN A 2 35.50 -32.21 53.24
CA ASN A 2 34.63 -31.44 52.31
C ASN A 2 35.14 -30.01 52.01
N LEU A 3 36.28 -29.59 52.59
CA LEU A 3 36.79 -28.21 52.52
C LEU A 3 37.02 -27.63 51.10
N PRO A 4 37.70 -28.30 50.15
CA PRO A 4 38.07 -27.66 48.88
C PRO A 4 36.86 -27.36 47.98
N ARG A 5 35.69 -27.95 48.27
CA ARG A 5 34.43 -27.66 47.58
C ARG A 5 33.74 -26.41 48.15
N ASN A 6 33.92 -26.10 49.44
CA ASN A 6 33.31 -24.91 50.03
C ASN A 6 34.01 -23.63 49.57
N GLU A 7 35.35 -23.64 49.53
CA GLU A 7 36.14 -22.49 49.08
C GLU A 7 35.89 -22.13 47.60
N SER A 8 35.62 -23.11 46.74
CA SER A 8 35.28 -22.85 45.34
C SER A 8 33.86 -22.30 45.21
N HIS A 9 32.90 -22.80 45.99
CA HIS A 9 31.55 -22.22 46.07
C HIS A 9 31.59 -20.76 46.58
N GLU A 10 32.34 -20.45 47.63
CA GLU A 10 32.47 -19.07 48.14
C GLU A 10 33.10 -18.11 47.13
N LYS A 11 34.10 -18.55 46.35
CA LYS A 11 34.70 -17.75 45.28
C LYS A 11 33.71 -17.53 44.13
N ASN A 12 32.96 -18.56 43.75
CA ASN A 12 31.94 -18.48 42.70
C ASN A 12 30.78 -17.57 43.12
N LEU A 13 30.34 -17.63 44.39
CA LEU A 13 29.32 -16.73 44.92
C LEU A 13 29.78 -15.27 44.88
N LYS A 14 31.00 -14.98 45.35
CA LYS A 14 31.56 -13.60 45.31
C LYS A 14 31.75 -13.07 43.88
N ALA A 15 32.11 -13.92 42.93
CA ALA A 15 32.18 -13.56 41.52
C ALA A 15 30.78 -13.27 40.95
N ALA A 16 29.81 -14.15 41.18
CA ALA A 16 28.43 -13.99 40.74
C ALA A 16 27.73 -12.76 41.37
N GLU A 17 27.99 -12.46 42.65
CA GLU A 17 27.49 -11.26 43.32
C GLU A 17 28.10 -9.97 42.73
N ALA A 18 29.39 -9.99 42.37
CA ALA A 18 30.04 -8.86 41.71
C ALA A 18 29.50 -8.63 40.29
N GLU A 19 29.33 -9.70 39.51
CA GLU A 19 28.72 -9.66 38.17
C GLU A 19 27.24 -9.22 38.23
N PHE A 20 26.46 -9.75 39.18
CA PHE A 20 25.08 -9.33 39.39
C PHE A 20 24.97 -7.85 39.76
N LYS A 21 25.90 -7.34 40.59
CA LYS A 21 25.93 -5.93 40.98
C LYS A 21 26.32 -5.01 39.81
N THR A 22 27.26 -5.40 38.95
CA THR A 22 27.60 -4.60 37.76
C THR A 22 26.49 -4.65 36.71
N GLN A 23 25.93 -5.82 36.42
CA GLN A 23 24.78 -5.96 35.51
C GLN A 23 23.55 -5.21 36.02
N GLY A 24 23.22 -5.31 37.32
CA GLY A 24 22.12 -4.56 37.93
C GLY A 24 22.30 -3.05 37.82
N ALA A 25 23.52 -2.54 37.99
CA ALA A 25 23.83 -1.13 37.82
C ALA A 25 23.76 -0.65 36.35
N LEU A 26 24.02 -1.52 35.38
CA LEU A 26 23.80 -1.23 33.95
C LEU A 26 22.31 -1.23 33.61
N ILE A 27 21.58 -2.25 34.06
CA ILE A 27 20.13 -2.42 33.84
C ILE A 27 19.34 -1.24 34.43
N GLU A 28 19.66 -0.75 35.64
CA GLU A 28 18.94 0.40 36.20
C GLU A 28 19.22 1.71 35.47
N LYS A 29 20.42 1.89 34.87
CA LYS A 29 20.70 3.03 33.98
C LYS A 29 19.90 2.94 32.68
N GLU A 30 19.94 1.79 32.01
CA GLU A 30 19.19 1.56 30.77
C GLU A 30 17.68 1.72 31.01
N LYS A 31 17.14 1.18 32.11
CA LYS A 31 15.74 1.42 32.52
C LYS A 31 15.43 2.88 32.78
N ALA A 32 16.37 3.68 33.30
CA ALA A 32 16.14 5.12 33.53
C ALA A 32 16.07 5.87 32.19
N GLU A 33 16.98 5.59 31.26
CA GLU A 33 16.99 6.16 29.91
C GLU A 33 15.74 5.77 29.11
N VAL A 34 15.36 4.48 29.14
CA VAL A 34 14.14 3.98 28.48
C VAL A 34 12.88 4.59 29.09
N ARG A 35 12.81 4.79 30.42
CA ARG A 35 11.68 5.46 31.08
C ARG A 35 11.57 6.93 30.65
N ALA A 36 12.67 7.68 30.71
CA ALA A 36 12.68 9.08 30.29
C ALA A 36 12.20 9.26 28.84
N ARG A 37 12.73 8.43 27.92
CA ARG A 37 12.29 8.41 26.51
C ARG A 37 10.82 8.00 26.35
N SER A 38 10.36 7.02 27.11
CA SER A 38 8.96 6.58 27.06
C SER A 38 8.01 7.70 27.51
N GLU A 39 8.37 8.47 28.55
CA GLU A 39 7.59 9.62 29.00
C GLU A 39 7.56 10.76 27.97
N GLU A 40 8.64 10.98 27.21
CA GLU A 40 8.68 11.93 26.10
C GLU A 40 7.79 11.48 24.93
N ASP A 41 7.92 10.22 24.51
CA ASP A 41 7.11 9.61 23.45
C ASP A 41 5.62 9.58 23.82
N GLU A 42 5.27 9.32 25.09
CA GLU A 42 3.88 9.36 25.59
C GLU A 42 3.28 10.77 25.57
N LYS A 43 4.05 11.81 25.96
CA LYS A 43 3.61 13.22 25.86
C LYS A 43 3.35 13.61 24.41
N ALA A 44 4.27 13.27 23.50
CA ALA A 44 4.10 13.51 22.07
C ALA A 44 2.87 12.76 21.53
N LEU A 45 2.67 11.49 21.90
CA LEU A 45 1.48 10.71 21.51
C LEU A 45 0.18 11.33 22.03
N ALA A 46 0.16 11.90 23.23
CA ALA A 46 -1.00 12.59 23.78
C ALA A 46 -1.34 13.85 22.97
N GLU A 47 -0.34 14.68 22.65
CA GLU A 47 -0.54 15.86 21.79
C GLU A 47 -1.06 15.50 20.40
N TRP A 48 -0.48 14.50 19.74
CA TRP A 48 -0.91 14.07 18.41
C TRP A 48 -2.33 13.47 18.44
N ARG A 49 -2.72 12.79 19.53
CA ARG A 49 -4.09 12.31 19.74
C ARG A 49 -5.08 13.45 19.94
N ALA A 50 -4.72 14.49 20.70
CA ALA A 50 -5.55 15.69 20.89
C ALA A 50 -5.79 16.42 19.55
N LYS A 51 -4.70 16.76 18.83
CA LYS A 51 -4.75 17.38 17.50
C LYS A 51 -5.58 16.56 16.50
N ARG A 52 -5.44 15.21 16.51
CA ARG A 52 -6.28 14.30 15.71
C ARG A 52 -7.75 14.32 16.12
N GLY A 53 -8.05 14.45 17.41
CA GLY A 53 -9.42 14.56 17.91
C GLY A 53 -10.11 15.85 17.45
N GLU A 54 -9.42 16.98 17.57
CA GLU A 54 -9.89 18.30 17.11
C GLU A 54 -10.21 18.27 15.61
N LEU A 55 -9.25 17.85 14.77
CA LEU A 55 -9.42 17.78 13.32
C LEU A 55 -10.58 16.88 12.87
N ARG A 56 -10.93 15.86 13.66
CA ARG A 56 -12.07 14.96 13.37
C ARG A 56 -13.42 15.64 13.52
N THR A 57 -13.53 16.64 14.38
CA THR A 57 -14.80 17.36 14.59
C THR A 57 -15.26 18.15 13.37
N GLY A 58 -14.33 18.55 12.49
CA GLY A 58 -14.61 19.26 11.24
C GLY A 58 -14.87 18.36 10.02
N ILE A 59 -14.84 17.04 10.16
CA ILE A 59 -14.96 16.09 9.03
C ILE A 59 -16.32 15.37 9.11
N PRO A 60 -17.10 15.29 8.01
CA PRO A 60 -18.38 14.58 8.01
C PRO A 60 -18.20 13.07 8.26
N ALA A 61 -19.18 12.43 8.90
CA ALA A 61 -19.06 11.05 9.38
C ALA A 61 -18.76 10.01 8.28
N GLN A 62 -19.40 10.11 7.11
CA GLN A 62 -19.30 9.10 6.05
C GLN A 62 -17.85 8.82 5.55
N PRO A 63 -17.03 9.83 5.17
CA PRO A 63 -15.64 9.58 4.83
C PRO A 63 -14.77 9.21 6.06
N LEU A 64 -15.17 9.63 7.27
CA LEU A 64 -14.45 9.35 8.51
C LEU A 64 -14.57 7.87 8.91
N GLU A 65 -15.77 7.28 8.80
CA GLU A 65 -16.01 5.84 8.98
C GLU A 65 -15.20 5.00 7.98
N HIS A 66 -15.17 5.44 6.71
CA HIS A 66 -14.39 4.77 5.67
C HIS A 66 -12.88 4.85 5.94
N TYR A 67 -12.38 6.01 6.38
CA TYR A 67 -11.00 6.22 6.82
C TYR A 67 -10.64 5.25 7.97
N ASP A 68 -11.44 5.23 9.04
CA ASP A 68 -11.16 4.44 10.24
C ASP A 68 -11.25 2.92 9.99
N ARG A 69 -12.06 2.48 9.03
CA ARG A 69 -12.08 1.08 8.56
C ARG A 69 -10.78 0.66 7.85
N ILE A 70 -10.13 1.57 7.13
CA ILE A 70 -8.95 1.26 6.29
C ILE A 70 -7.64 1.41 7.05
N LEU A 71 -7.56 2.40 7.95
CA LEU A 71 -6.37 2.71 8.72
C LEU A 71 -5.71 1.48 9.38
N PRO A 72 -6.42 0.58 10.12
CA PRO A 72 -5.80 -0.61 10.71
C PRO A 72 -5.37 -1.64 9.66
N ALA A 73 -6.11 -1.78 8.55
CA ALA A 73 -5.83 -2.78 7.53
C ALA A 73 -4.69 -2.41 6.56
N ARG A 74 -4.38 -1.11 6.43
CA ARG A 74 -3.50 -0.59 5.36
C ARG A 74 -2.49 0.48 5.79
N LYS A 75 -2.47 0.87 7.08
CA LYS A 75 -1.62 1.91 7.73
C LYS A 75 -1.86 3.34 7.21
N THR A 76 -2.08 3.51 5.91
CA THR A 76 -2.50 4.76 5.26
C THR A 76 -3.85 4.56 4.58
N ALA A 77 -4.76 5.50 4.77
CA ALA A 77 -6.06 5.56 4.09
C ALA A 77 -6.10 6.56 2.92
N LEU A 78 -5.02 7.31 2.70
CA LEU A 78 -4.81 8.25 1.59
C LEU A 78 -3.79 7.67 0.60
N ALA A 79 -3.97 7.99 -0.68
CA ALA A 79 -3.07 7.67 -1.78
C ALA A 79 -3.15 8.74 -2.88
N GLU A 80 -2.08 8.88 -3.65
CA GLU A 80 -2.01 9.86 -4.74
C GLU A 80 -2.33 9.20 -6.09
N ALA A 81 -3.01 9.92 -6.97
CA ALA A 81 -3.29 9.50 -8.33
C ALA A 81 -2.25 10.08 -9.31
N ILE A 82 -1.13 9.38 -9.50
CA ILE A 82 -0.03 9.80 -10.39
C ILE A 82 -0.15 9.07 -11.72
N ALA A 83 -0.21 9.80 -12.85
CA ALA A 83 -0.18 9.24 -14.20
C ALA A 83 -1.18 8.07 -14.43
N GLN A 84 -2.44 8.29 -14.07
CA GLN A 84 -3.52 7.28 -14.11
C GLN A 84 -3.28 6.03 -13.24
N LYS A 85 -2.45 6.11 -12.19
CA LYS A 85 -2.21 5.00 -11.25
C LYS A 85 -2.39 5.45 -9.80
N CYS A 86 -2.86 4.55 -8.95
CA CYS A 86 -2.87 4.77 -7.50
C CYS A 86 -1.48 4.47 -6.92
N SER A 87 -0.81 5.45 -6.32
CA SER A 87 0.57 5.31 -5.80
C SER A 87 0.72 4.26 -4.69
N ALA A 88 -0.37 3.90 -4.02
CA ALA A 88 -0.36 2.97 -2.88
C ALA A 88 -0.72 1.51 -3.21
N CYS A 89 -1.11 1.21 -4.45
CA CYS A 89 -1.32 -0.17 -4.93
C CYS A 89 -0.91 -0.41 -6.40
N ASN A 90 -0.43 0.63 -7.08
CA ASN A 90 0.10 0.63 -8.45
C ASN A 90 -0.84 0.12 -9.56
N VAL A 91 -2.12 -0.10 -9.24
CA VAL A 91 -3.16 -0.40 -10.24
C VAL A 91 -3.44 0.81 -11.11
N MET A 92 -3.72 0.55 -12.38
CA MET A 92 -4.17 1.58 -13.32
C MET A 92 -5.65 1.90 -13.05
N LEU A 93 -5.93 3.19 -12.88
CA LEU A 93 -7.28 3.72 -12.70
C LEU A 93 -7.98 3.80 -14.05
N ARG A 94 -9.32 3.70 -14.05
CA ARG A 94 -10.12 3.94 -15.27
C ARG A 94 -9.97 5.42 -15.66
N PRO A 95 -9.85 5.78 -16.96
CA PRO A 95 -9.68 7.17 -17.38
C PRO A 95 -10.73 8.13 -16.79
N GLN A 96 -12.02 7.76 -16.87
CA GLN A 96 -13.14 8.50 -16.25
C GLN A 96 -12.89 8.82 -14.76
N LYS A 97 -12.43 7.82 -13.99
CA LYS A 97 -12.13 7.96 -12.56
C LYS A 97 -10.94 8.89 -12.33
N TYR A 98 -9.93 8.87 -13.21
CA TYR A 98 -8.78 9.79 -13.14
C TYR A 98 -9.19 11.23 -13.46
N ASP A 99 -10.04 11.43 -14.46
CA ASP A 99 -10.57 12.75 -14.82
C ASP A 99 -11.47 13.31 -13.71
N GLU A 100 -12.29 12.46 -13.06
CA GLU A 100 -13.05 12.80 -11.84
C GLU A 100 -12.12 13.22 -10.69
N ILE A 101 -11.04 12.48 -10.42
CA ILE A 101 -10.05 12.84 -9.39
C ILE A 101 -9.37 14.17 -9.72
N ARG A 102 -9.00 14.39 -10.98
CA ARG A 102 -8.39 15.65 -11.47
C ARG A 102 -9.36 16.84 -11.35
N SER A 103 -10.67 16.60 -11.51
CA SER A 103 -11.70 17.62 -11.30
C SER A 103 -11.85 18.03 -9.82
N ASN A 104 -11.38 17.18 -8.89
CA ASN A 104 -11.49 17.34 -7.44
C ASN A 104 -12.90 17.68 -6.94
N SER A 105 -13.93 17.23 -7.67
CA SER A 105 -15.35 17.55 -7.43
C SER A 105 -15.97 16.74 -6.29
N GLN A 106 -15.40 15.57 -5.98
CA GLN A 106 -15.85 14.67 -4.92
C GLN A 106 -14.69 13.81 -4.41
N ILE A 107 -14.83 13.31 -3.18
CA ILE A 107 -13.83 12.45 -2.54
C ILE A 107 -13.87 11.05 -3.18
N MET A 108 -12.90 10.75 -4.04
CA MET A 108 -12.85 9.48 -4.77
C MET A 108 -12.09 8.38 -4.04
N ILE A 109 -12.59 7.15 -4.16
CA ILE A 109 -12.02 5.95 -3.54
C ILE A 109 -11.45 5.02 -4.63
N CYS A 110 -10.27 4.45 -4.38
CA CYS A 110 -9.65 3.44 -5.23
C CYS A 110 -10.36 2.09 -5.13
N ASP A 111 -10.88 1.58 -6.26
CA ASP A 111 -11.68 0.34 -6.29
C ASP A 111 -10.91 -0.91 -5.83
N SER A 112 -9.58 -0.94 -5.95
CA SER A 112 -8.74 -2.09 -5.61
C SER A 112 -8.17 -2.08 -4.18
N CYS A 113 -7.87 -0.90 -3.62
CA CYS A 113 -7.25 -0.79 -2.29
C CYS A 113 -8.08 0.00 -1.27
N SER A 114 -9.27 0.48 -1.67
CA SER A 114 -10.21 1.31 -0.89
C SER A 114 -9.67 2.65 -0.38
N ARG A 115 -8.40 3.00 -0.59
CA ARG A 115 -7.85 4.30 -0.15
C ARG A 115 -8.50 5.46 -0.90
N PHE A 116 -8.64 6.59 -0.20
CA PHE A 116 -8.98 7.88 -0.78
C PHE A 116 -7.88 8.35 -1.72
N LEU A 117 -8.28 8.87 -2.88
CA LEU A 117 -7.39 9.35 -3.93
C LEU A 117 -7.40 10.88 -3.95
N PHE A 118 -6.21 11.48 -3.90
CA PHE A 118 -5.99 12.90 -4.17
C PHE A 118 -5.06 13.06 -5.39
N TYR A 119 -5.05 14.25 -5.98
CA TYR A 119 -4.19 14.61 -7.10
C TYR A 119 -3.46 15.91 -6.77
N ASP A 120 -2.14 15.90 -6.87
CA ASP A 120 -1.29 17.08 -6.80
C ASP A 120 -0.83 17.44 -8.23
N PRO A 121 -1.15 18.64 -8.76
CA PRO A 121 -0.72 19.05 -10.08
C PRO A 121 0.82 19.16 -10.22
N SER A 122 1.56 19.21 -9.11
CA SER A 122 3.02 19.32 -9.08
C SER A 122 3.73 18.02 -9.49
N HIS A 123 3.05 16.87 -9.38
CA HIS A 123 3.62 15.55 -9.65
C HIS A 123 3.15 14.92 -10.97
N GLU A 124 2.42 15.65 -11.82
CA GLU A 124 2.05 15.13 -13.14
C GLU A 124 3.29 15.07 -14.07
N PRO A 125 3.71 13.89 -14.54
CA PRO A 125 4.78 13.81 -15.53
C PRO A 125 4.30 14.47 -16.84
N PRO A 126 5.18 15.21 -17.55
CA PRO A 126 4.78 15.96 -18.74
C PRO A 126 4.13 15.04 -19.79
N PRO A 127 3.08 15.51 -20.50
CA PRO A 127 2.29 14.67 -21.37
C PRO A 127 3.16 14.02 -22.44
N ALA A 128 3.15 12.69 -22.48
CA ALA A 128 3.88 11.94 -23.51
C ALA A 128 3.39 12.35 -24.90
N PRO A 129 4.30 12.58 -25.87
CA PRO A 129 3.92 13.10 -27.18
C PRO A 129 2.92 12.17 -27.89
N PRO A 130 1.98 12.72 -28.68
CA PRO A 130 0.92 11.95 -29.32
C PRO A 130 1.51 10.87 -30.23
N LYS A 131 1.31 9.60 -29.87
CA LYS A 131 1.77 8.46 -30.67
C LYS A 131 1.02 8.45 -32.01
N PRO A 132 1.71 8.38 -33.16
CA PRO A 132 1.06 8.48 -34.46
C PRO A 132 0.12 7.30 -34.70
N THR A 133 -1.16 7.60 -34.93
CA THR A 133 -2.19 6.61 -35.22
C THR A 133 -1.94 6.01 -36.61
N ARG A 134 -1.46 4.76 -36.64
CA ARG A 134 -1.35 4.00 -37.89
C ARG A 134 -2.74 3.74 -38.48
N LYS A 135 -3.17 4.57 -39.42
CA LYS A 135 -4.36 4.34 -40.25
C LYS A 135 -4.22 2.98 -40.94
N ARG A 136 -5.09 2.02 -40.63
CA ARG A 136 -5.22 0.77 -41.39
C ARG A 136 -5.73 1.14 -42.79
N LYS A 137 -4.89 0.99 -43.81
CA LYS A 137 -5.29 1.22 -45.20
C LYS A 137 -6.01 -0.03 -45.69
N SER A 138 -7.31 0.08 -45.96
CA SER A 138 -8.06 -0.94 -46.68
C SER A 138 -7.46 -1.13 -48.07
N LYS A 139 -7.26 -2.38 -48.49
CA LYS A 139 -6.92 -2.72 -49.86
C LYS A 139 -8.11 -3.47 -50.46
N SER A 140 -8.83 -2.76 -51.32
CA SER A 140 -9.78 -3.30 -52.31
C SER A 140 -9.12 -3.33 -53.69
N GLU A 141 -9.80 -3.93 -54.68
CA GLU A 141 -9.41 -4.26 -56.07
C GLU A 141 -8.80 -5.67 -56.22
N SER A 142 -9.52 -6.70 -56.73
CA SER A 142 -10.16 -6.95 -58.06
C SER A 142 -9.12 -7.22 -59.16
N THR A 143 -9.16 -8.31 -59.94
CA THR A 143 -10.13 -8.63 -61.01
C THR A 143 -10.09 -10.11 -61.50
N ASP A 144 -11.25 -10.63 -61.88
CA ASP A 144 -11.68 -11.55 -62.99
C ASP A 144 -10.82 -12.65 -63.67
N GLY A 145 -11.50 -13.74 -64.06
CA GLY A 145 -11.08 -14.83 -64.98
C GLY A 145 -11.20 -16.26 -64.40
N VAL A 146 -12.33 -16.99 -64.47
CA VAL A 146 -12.77 -17.93 -65.56
C VAL A 146 -11.67 -18.96 -65.92
N GLU A 147 -11.78 -20.29 -65.83
CA GLU A 147 -12.90 -21.28 -65.91
C GLU A 147 -13.08 -22.08 -64.57
N GLY A 148 -13.74 -23.25 -64.40
CA GLY A 148 -14.43 -24.20 -65.29
C GLY A 148 -15.16 -25.40 -64.59
N GLU A 149 -15.73 -26.30 -65.40
CA GLU A 149 -16.35 -27.64 -65.20
C GLU A 149 -16.57 -28.33 -63.82
N ALA A 150 -17.86 -28.58 -63.54
CA ALA A 150 -18.52 -29.85 -63.15
C ALA A 150 -17.88 -30.89 -62.20
N ALA A 151 -18.55 -31.13 -61.06
CA ALA A 151 -19.02 -32.46 -60.64
C ALA A 151 -20.11 -32.35 -59.55
N LEU A 152 -21.09 -33.27 -59.55
CA LEU A 152 -21.97 -33.53 -58.41
C LEU A 152 -21.22 -34.43 -57.41
N ASP A 153 -21.48 -34.31 -56.09
CA ASP A 153 -22.17 -35.38 -55.35
C ASP A 153 -22.56 -35.02 -53.89
N THR A 154 -23.78 -35.45 -53.53
CA THR A 154 -24.30 -36.00 -52.26
C THR A 154 -24.01 -35.47 -50.83
N ASP A 155 -25.07 -35.60 -50.03
CA ASP A 155 -25.17 -35.89 -48.58
C ASP A 155 -24.85 -34.84 -47.49
N GLN A 156 -25.95 -34.18 -47.10
CA GLN A 156 -26.44 -33.97 -45.73
C GLN A 156 -26.33 -35.22 -44.80
N PRO A 157 -26.58 -35.16 -43.46
CA PRO A 157 -26.89 -33.98 -42.62
C PRO A 157 -26.25 -33.99 -41.18
N SER A 158 -26.69 -33.00 -40.37
CA SER A 158 -27.20 -33.15 -38.98
C SER A 158 -26.29 -33.06 -37.72
N ILE A 159 -26.69 -32.10 -36.84
CA ILE A 159 -27.00 -32.28 -35.39
C ILE A 159 -25.79 -32.61 -34.47
N SER A 160 -25.18 -31.68 -33.70
CA SER A 160 -25.68 -30.96 -32.49
C SER A 160 -26.26 -31.89 -31.40
N PRO A 161 -25.82 -31.83 -30.14
CA PRO A 161 -25.74 -30.60 -29.34
C PRO A 161 -24.34 -30.25 -28.82
#